data_AF-A0A9Q1E5E5-F1
#
_entry.id   AF-A0A9Q1E5E5-F1
#
_cell.length_a   1.000
_cell.length_b   1.000
_cell.length_c   1.000
_cell.angle_alpha   90.00
_cell.angle_beta   90.00
_cell.angle_gamma   90.00
#
_symmetry.space_group_name_H-M   'P 1'
#
loop_
_entity.id
_entity.type
_entity.pdbx_description
1 polymer ?
#
loop_
_entity_poly.entity_id
_entity_poly.type
_entity_poly.pdbx_seq_one_letter_code
_entity_poly.pdbx_strand_id
1 'polypeptide(L)'
;CELHRSAVHQALQSENGHLDLFLRFLLGLSLDSIQTLLGGLLTETGSRSENIKETVQYIKEKITKESSAERTINLFHCLIELNDNSLVEEIQNSLRSGKLSDKKLEPDQCSALAFVLLMSEEILDEFDLKTYNTSAAGHQRLLLVVRNCKKAILNSCDLTEKSCDIVASALQLSNSHLRDLDLSYNNLKCSGVKLLCAGLMSPNCKLQRLGLNSCDLTEKFCDIVASALQSSNSPLRDLDLSYNNLGDSGVKLLCDALMSPNCKLQRLGLKSCDLTEKFCDIVASALQSSNSPLRDLDLSYNNLGDSGVKLFCTALMSPNCKLQRLGLGWCNLTEGCCDVLASVLRSPHSELRDLELRDNELQDSGVRVLSAGLEDPHCKLQTLGLSGCRVTHTGCDSLASALCSNPSHLRELDLRYNHPGDSGVRALSAAKLDTLTLLVDHGGENRTKPGLRKYGCRFTLDPNTAHRGLSLSEGNRKVTHTPGREEPYPDHPERFKHWPQVVCRESVCERCYWEAEWRGPQGGGEVSIAVTYKAQNKAANNTAAQ
;
A
#
# COMPACT_ATOMS: atom_id res chain seq x y z
N CYS A 1 24.18 36.22 -28.96
CA CYS A 1 23.74 34.82 -28.91
C CYS A 1 24.89 33.85 -29.25
N GLU A 2 25.66 34.13 -30.31
CA GLU A 2 26.73 33.23 -30.78
C GLU A 2 27.79 32.85 -29.72
N LEU A 3 28.23 33.81 -28.90
CA LEU A 3 29.21 33.53 -27.83
C LEU A 3 28.72 32.45 -26.86
N HIS A 4 27.49 32.57 -26.36
CA HIS A 4 26.92 31.60 -25.42
C HIS A 4 26.73 30.23 -26.07
N ARG A 5 26.20 30.19 -27.30
CA ARG A 5 26.00 28.93 -28.03
C ARG A 5 27.33 28.21 -28.27
N SER A 6 28.37 28.95 -28.62
CA SER A 6 29.73 28.44 -28.80
C SER A 6 30.32 27.91 -27.49
N ALA A 7 30.19 28.67 -26.40
CA ALA A 7 30.66 28.25 -25.08
C ALA A 7 29.96 26.98 -24.58
N VAL A 8 28.62 26.90 -24.71
CA VAL A 8 27.84 25.68 -24.41
C VAL A 8 28.34 24.50 -25.25
N HIS A 9 28.59 24.72 -26.55
CA HIS A 9 29.08 23.66 -27.42
C HIS A 9 30.48 23.17 -27.03
N GLN A 10 31.41 24.07 -26.74
CA GLN A 10 32.76 23.70 -26.30
C GLN A 10 32.77 22.98 -24.95
N ALA A 11 31.93 23.40 -24.01
CA ALA A 11 31.81 22.72 -22.73
C ALA A 11 31.31 21.28 -22.89
N LEU A 12 30.32 21.04 -23.76
CA LEU A 12 29.83 19.68 -24.05
C LEU A 12 30.86 18.77 -24.75
N GLN A 13 31.82 19.35 -25.48
CA GLN A 13 32.94 18.61 -26.09
C GLN A 13 34.08 18.34 -25.10
N SER A 14 34.05 18.93 -23.91
CA SER A 14 35.06 18.69 -22.88
C SER A 14 34.96 17.26 -22.36
N GLU A 15 36.09 16.53 -22.38
CA GLU A 15 36.14 15.14 -21.89
C GLU A 15 35.92 15.05 -20.38
N ASN A 16 36.47 16.00 -19.61
CA ASN A 16 36.49 15.96 -18.14
C ASN A 16 35.63 17.05 -17.48
N GLY A 17 34.75 17.72 -18.24
CA GLY A 17 33.86 18.77 -17.72
C GLY A 17 34.57 20.01 -17.16
N HIS A 18 35.87 20.20 -17.43
CA HIS A 18 36.66 21.29 -16.83
C HIS A 18 36.18 22.70 -17.22
N LEU A 19 35.37 22.81 -18.29
CA LEU A 19 34.74 24.06 -18.74
C LEU A 19 33.37 24.31 -18.11
N ASP A 20 32.83 23.37 -17.35
CA ASP A 20 31.45 23.43 -16.84
C ASP A 20 31.24 24.60 -15.89
N LEU A 21 32.15 24.77 -14.92
CA LEU A 21 32.08 25.89 -13.98
C LEU A 21 32.30 27.23 -14.68
N PHE A 22 33.20 27.27 -15.66
CA PHE A 22 33.43 28.47 -16.47
C PHE A 22 32.19 28.85 -17.27
N LEU A 23 31.51 27.87 -17.87
CA LEU A 23 30.27 28.09 -18.62
C LEU A 23 29.19 28.68 -17.71
N ARG A 24 28.98 28.11 -16.51
CA ARG A 24 28.02 28.63 -15.53
C ARG A 24 28.32 30.09 -15.18
N PHE A 25 29.58 30.39 -14.88
CA PHE A 25 30.01 31.75 -14.55
C PHE A 25 29.77 32.73 -15.70
N LEU A 26 30.13 32.35 -16.93
CA LEU A 26 29.91 33.17 -18.12
C LEU A 26 28.42 33.48 -18.35
N LEU A 27 27.55 32.48 -18.18
CA LEU A 27 26.11 32.65 -18.33
C LEU A 27 25.52 33.50 -17.21
N GLY A 28 25.92 33.26 -15.95
CA GLY A 28 25.49 34.07 -14.80
C GLY A 28 25.89 35.52 -14.93
N LEU A 29 27.11 35.82 -15.41
CA LEU A 29 27.55 37.18 -15.71
C LEU A 29 26.62 37.90 -16.69
N SER A 30 25.91 37.16 -17.55
CA SER A 30 25.05 37.75 -18.59
C SER A 30 23.69 38.20 -18.07
N LEU A 31 23.34 37.91 -16.80
CA LEU A 31 22.13 38.41 -16.17
C LEU A 31 22.13 39.94 -16.07
N ASP A 32 20.98 40.56 -16.33
CA ASP A 32 20.82 42.02 -16.28
C ASP A 32 21.17 42.59 -14.89
N SER A 33 20.90 41.84 -13.81
CA SER A 33 21.24 42.22 -12.44
C SER A 33 22.75 42.36 -12.23
N ILE A 34 23.54 41.43 -12.76
CA ILE A 34 25.00 41.40 -12.63
C ILE A 34 25.64 42.39 -13.62
N GLN A 35 25.11 42.51 -14.82
CA GLN A 35 25.58 43.49 -15.80
C GLN A 35 25.34 44.93 -15.33
N THR A 36 24.25 45.20 -14.61
CA THR A 36 24.01 46.53 -14.01
C THR A 36 25.09 46.89 -12.98
N LEU A 37 25.56 45.92 -12.18
CA LEU A 37 26.72 46.10 -11.29
C LEU A 37 28.03 46.33 -12.05
N LEU A 38 28.21 45.64 -13.19
CA LEU A 38 29.40 45.74 -14.03
C LEU A 38 29.38 46.91 -15.02
N GLY A 39 28.27 47.65 -15.11
CA GLY A 39 28.09 48.77 -16.04
C GLY A 39 29.08 49.93 -15.83
N GLY A 40 29.74 50.00 -14.66
CA GLY A 40 30.86 50.93 -14.44
C GLY A 40 32.19 50.51 -15.07
N LEU A 41 32.31 49.26 -15.53
CA LEU A 41 33.53 48.65 -16.08
C LEU A 41 33.44 48.33 -17.59
N LEU A 42 32.24 48.25 -18.17
CA LEU A 42 32.01 47.82 -19.55
C LEU A 42 31.23 48.88 -20.35
N THR A 43 31.79 49.34 -21.47
CA THR A 43 31.33 50.52 -22.22
C THR A 43 30.29 50.25 -23.32
N GLU A 44 29.90 49.00 -23.59
CA GLU A 44 28.89 48.68 -24.62
C GLU A 44 27.89 47.61 -24.19
N THR A 45 26.60 47.94 -24.20
CA THR A 45 25.48 47.02 -23.94
C THR A 45 24.39 47.16 -25.02
N GLY A 46 24.50 46.40 -26.11
CA GLY A 46 23.40 46.22 -27.07
C GLY A 46 22.19 45.48 -26.46
N SER A 47 21.03 45.50 -27.14
CA SER A 47 19.79 44.81 -26.71
C SER A 47 20.05 43.33 -26.37
N ARG A 48 20.06 43.01 -25.07
CA ARG A 48 20.60 41.73 -24.53
C ARG A 48 19.54 40.75 -24.02
N SER A 49 18.33 41.21 -23.71
CA SER A 49 17.21 40.38 -23.24
C SER A 49 16.80 39.28 -24.25
N GLU A 50 16.77 39.60 -25.55
CA GLU A 50 16.48 38.62 -26.61
C GLU A 50 17.57 37.54 -26.74
N ASN A 51 18.84 37.89 -26.49
CA ASN A 51 19.95 36.94 -26.56
C ASN A 51 19.91 35.87 -25.44
N ILE A 52 19.39 36.20 -24.26
CA ILE A 52 19.27 35.25 -23.15
C ILE A 52 18.17 34.22 -23.45
N LYS A 53 16.99 34.66 -23.91
CA LYS A 53 15.90 33.75 -24.28
C LYS A 53 16.31 32.74 -25.35
N GLU A 54 17.04 33.19 -26.38
CA GLU A 54 17.59 32.30 -27.40
C GLU A 54 18.66 31.33 -26.87
N THR A 55 19.45 31.77 -25.88
CA THR A 55 20.45 30.93 -25.21
C THR A 55 19.77 29.85 -24.38
N VAL A 56 18.74 30.21 -23.61
CA VAL A 56 17.90 29.29 -22.83
C VAL A 56 17.27 28.24 -23.75
N GLN A 57 16.65 28.65 -24.86
CA GLN A 57 16.05 27.71 -25.81
C GLN A 57 17.07 26.74 -26.39
N TYR A 58 18.27 27.23 -26.73
CA TYR A 58 19.36 26.40 -27.21
C TYR A 58 19.84 25.38 -26.16
N ILE A 59 19.95 25.79 -24.89
CA ILE A 59 20.32 24.89 -23.79
C ILE A 59 19.25 23.79 -23.62
N LYS A 60 17.96 24.15 -23.65
CA LYS A 60 16.86 23.17 -23.58
C LYS A 60 16.93 22.15 -24.72
N GLU A 61 17.17 22.60 -25.94
CA GLU A 61 17.37 21.70 -27.08
C GLU A 61 18.56 20.76 -26.90
N LYS A 62 19.65 21.23 -26.27
CA LYS A 62 20.81 20.37 -25.97
C LYS A 62 20.50 19.35 -24.88
N ILE A 63 19.77 19.73 -23.83
CA ILE A 63 19.31 18.81 -22.78
C ILE A 63 18.51 17.65 -23.39
N THR A 64 17.62 17.92 -24.34
CA THR A 64 16.82 16.85 -24.98
C THR A 64 17.62 15.87 -25.83
N LYS A 65 18.85 16.23 -26.23
CA LYS A 65 19.72 15.46 -27.14
C LYS A 65 20.92 14.84 -26.44
N GLU A 66 21.26 15.31 -25.24
CA GLU A 66 22.42 14.85 -24.48
C GLU A 66 22.12 13.52 -23.78
N SER A 67 23.09 12.60 -23.80
CA SER A 67 22.96 11.28 -23.18
C SER A 67 23.67 11.17 -21.84
N SER A 68 24.67 12.01 -21.58
CA SER A 68 25.40 12.02 -20.30
C SER A 68 24.61 12.72 -19.19
N ALA A 69 24.42 12.04 -18.07
CA ALA A 69 23.81 12.62 -16.86
C ALA A 69 24.58 13.83 -16.36
N GLU A 70 25.91 13.75 -16.28
CA GLU A 70 26.77 14.81 -15.75
C GLU A 70 26.67 16.08 -16.60
N ARG A 71 26.71 15.93 -17.93
CA ARG A 71 26.54 17.04 -18.87
C ARG A 71 25.13 17.62 -18.81
N THR A 72 24.12 16.75 -18.70
CA THR A 72 22.73 17.18 -18.55
C THR A 72 22.52 17.98 -17.28
N ILE A 73 23.06 17.51 -16.14
CA ILE A 73 23.06 18.23 -14.86
C ILE A 73 23.77 19.58 -14.99
N ASN A 74 24.90 19.62 -15.69
CA ASN A 74 25.60 20.88 -15.95
C ASN A 74 24.76 21.88 -16.77
N LEU A 75 24.07 21.40 -17.82
CA LEU A 75 23.15 22.23 -18.60
C LEU A 75 21.96 22.72 -17.76
N PHE A 76 21.45 21.90 -16.84
CA PHE A 76 20.43 22.36 -15.87
C PHE A 76 20.97 23.44 -14.94
N HIS A 77 22.18 23.31 -14.42
CA HIS A 77 22.82 24.39 -13.68
C HIS A 77 22.93 25.67 -14.52
N CYS A 78 23.26 25.56 -15.81
CA CYS A 78 23.28 26.72 -16.71
C CYS A 78 21.91 27.41 -16.85
N LEU A 79 20.80 26.65 -16.86
CA LEU A 79 19.46 27.22 -16.84
C LEU A 79 19.14 27.93 -15.52
N ILE A 80 19.54 27.33 -14.39
CA ILE A 80 19.40 27.93 -13.05
C ILE A 80 20.17 29.26 -12.97
N GLU A 81 21.43 29.31 -13.44
CA GLU A 81 22.23 30.54 -13.49
C GLU A 81 21.60 31.63 -14.39
N LEU A 82 20.74 31.25 -15.34
CA LEU A 82 19.98 32.16 -16.19
C LEU A 82 18.59 32.50 -15.61
N ASN A 83 18.28 32.07 -14.37
CA ASN A 83 16.98 32.19 -13.72
C ASN A 83 15.81 31.59 -14.53
N ASP A 84 16.06 30.53 -15.34
CA ASP A 84 15.02 29.80 -16.07
C ASP A 84 14.70 28.46 -15.40
N ASN A 85 13.54 28.40 -14.72
CA ASN A 85 13.01 27.17 -14.10
C ASN A 85 11.93 26.49 -14.97
N SER A 86 11.63 27.02 -16.16
CA SER A 86 10.47 26.59 -16.94
C SER A 86 10.56 25.13 -17.43
N LEU A 87 11.78 24.59 -17.64
CA LEU A 87 11.96 23.17 -17.96
C LEU A 87 11.66 22.27 -16.75
N VAL A 88 11.95 22.73 -15.54
CA VAL A 88 11.59 22.02 -14.29
C VAL A 88 10.07 21.95 -14.17
N GLU A 89 9.40 23.08 -14.40
CA GLU A 89 7.93 23.15 -14.40
C GLU A 89 7.31 22.27 -15.50
N GLU A 90 7.89 22.23 -16.71
CA GLU A 90 7.44 21.37 -17.81
C GLU A 90 7.56 19.88 -17.46
N ILE A 91 8.68 19.47 -16.86
CA ILE A 91 8.90 18.10 -16.38
C ILE A 91 7.91 17.77 -15.26
N GLN A 92 7.71 18.64 -14.28
CA GLN A 92 6.74 18.45 -13.20
C GLN A 92 5.31 18.35 -13.73
N ASN A 93 4.93 19.18 -14.70
CA ASN A 93 3.62 19.10 -15.37
C ASN A 93 3.47 17.81 -16.18
N SER A 94 4.55 17.34 -16.80
CA SER A 94 4.58 16.05 -17.51
C SER A 94 4.42 14.86 -16.56
N LEU A 95 5.00 14.95 -15.35
CA LEU A 95 4.80 13.97 -14.27
C LEU A 95 3.35 13.99 -13.77
N ARG A 96 2.80 15.17 -13.49
CA ARG A 96 1.40 15.35 -13.05
C ARG A 96 0.38 14.86 -14.07
N SER A 97 0.68 15.02 -15.36
CA SER A 97 -0.19 14.55 -16.45
C SER A 97 0.02 13.07 -16.82
N GLY A 98 0.95 12.36 -16.16
CA GLY A 98 1.22 10.95 -16.40
C GLY A 98 1.93 10.64 -17.72
N LYS A 99 2.32 11.65 -18.51
CA LYS A 99 2.89 11.46 -19.86
C LYS A 99 4.26 10.78 -19.87
N LEU A 100 4.99 10.80 -18.75
CA LEU A 100 6.32 10.22 -18.63
C LEU A 100 6.34 8.70 -18.46
N SER A 101 5.21 8.05 -18.13
CA SER A 101 5.15 6.59 -17.96
C SER A 101 5.33 5.82 -19.27
N ASP A 102 5.03 6.45 -20.41
CA ASP A 102 5.00 5.78 -21.72
C ASP A 102 6.40 5.56 -22.31
N LYS A 103 7.40 6.32 -21.85
CA LYS A 103 8.78 6.23 -22.33
C LYS A 103 9.68 5.65 -21.24
N LYS A 104 10.37 4.57 -21.56
CA LYS A 104 11.39 4.01 -20.67
C LYS A 104 12.54 5.00 -20.51
N LEU A 105 12.84 5.39 -19.28
CA LEU A 105 13.94 6.25 -18.92
C LEU A 105 15.20 5.41 -18.68
N GLU A 106 16.33 5.89 -19.18
CA GLU A 106 17.64 5.31 -18.88
C GLU A 106 18.15 5.81 -17.50
N PRO A 107 19.03 5.07 -16.82
CA PRO A 107 19.54 5.45 -15.49
C PRO A 107 20.17 6.86 -15.42
N ASP A 108 20.80 7.30 -16.51
CA ASP A 108 21.42 8.62 -16.59
C ASP A 108 20.36 9.74 -16.66
N GLN A 109 19.28 9.51 -17.41
CA GLN A 109 18.13 10.42 -17.45
C GLN A 109 17.45 10.49 -16.08
N CYS A 110 17.36 9.37 -15.37
CA CYS A 110 16.85 9.33 -13.99
C CYS A 110 17.72 10.16 -13.03
N SER A 111 19.03 10.20 -13.24
CA SER A 111 19.94 11.03 -12.43
C SER A 111 19.72 12.52 -12.68
N ALA A 112 19.60 12.92 -13.95
CA ALA A 112 19.26 14.30 -14.30
C ALA A 112 17.89 14.71 -13.77
N LEU A 113 16.90 13.83 -13.88
CA LEU A 113 15.55 14.06 -13.36
C LEU A 113 15.54 14.19 -11.82
N ALA A 114 16.24 13.30 -11.12
CA ALA A 114 16.39 13.40 -9.67
C ALA A 114 17.01 14.74 -9.25
N PHE A 115 18.04 15.18 -9.96
CA PHE A 115 18.67 16.48 -9.73
C PHE A 115 17.67 17.62 -9.91
N VAL A 116 16.93 17.64 -11.02
CA VAL A 116 15.90 18.65 -11.30
C VAL A 116 14.87 18.73 -10.17
N LEU A 117 14.36 17.58 -9.72
CA LEU A 117 13.36 17.52 -8.65
C LEU A 117 13.93 17.92 -7.27
N LEU A 118 15.21 17.72 -7.04
CA LEU A 118 15.89 18.13 -5.80
C LEU A 118 16.24 19.61 -5.76
N MET A 119 16.47 20.23 -6.91
CA MET A 119 16.77 21.67 -7.02
C MET A 119 15.53 22.55 -7.11
N SER A 120 14.36 21.94 -7.34
CA SER A 120 13.07 22.64 -7.33
C SER A 120 12.78 23.27 -5.97
N GLU A 121 12.40 24.55 -5.97
CA GLU A 121 11.85 25.22 -4.78
C GLU A 121 10.51 24.62 -4.34
N GLU A 122 9.75 24.06 -5.30
CA GLU A 122 8.51 23.36 -5.01
C GLU A 122 8.79 21.97 -4.42
N ILE A 123 8.24 21.72 -3.23
CA ILE A 123 8.28 20.43 -2.54
C ILE A 123 7.19 19.54 -3.13
N LEU A 124 7.54 18.32 -3.54
CA LEU A 124 6.57 17.37 -4.07
C LEU A 124 5.57 16.94 -2.99
N ASP A 125 4.28 17.04 -3.29
CA ASP A 125 3.25 16.50 -2.39
C ASP A 125 3.35 14.98 -2.29
N GLU A 126 3.55 14.30 -3.42
CA GLU A 126 3.71 12.85 -3.50
C GLU A 126 4.79 12.48 -4.53
N PHE A 127 5.65 11.54 -4.13
CA PHE A 127 6.64 10.91 -4.98
C PHE A 127 6.36 9.40 -5.04
N ASP A 128 5.72 8.95 -6.12
CA ASP A 128 5.52 7.51 -6.40
C ASP A 128 6.58 7.02 -7.39
N LEU A 129 7.48 6.17 -6.90
CA LEU A 129 8.59 5.65 -7.69
C LEU A 129 8.13 4.78 -8.87
N LYS A 130 6.95 4.17 -8.77
CA LYS A 130 6.38 3.31 -9.84
C LYS A 130 5.87 4.12 -11.04
N THR A 131 5.64 5.41 -10.87
CA THR A 131 5.24 6.29 -12.00
C THR A 131 6.37 6.46 -13.02
N TYR A 132 7.62 6.18 -12.63
CA TYR A 132 8.79 6.28 -13.48
C TYR A 132 9.11 4.91 -14.10
N ASN A 133 8.88 4.79 -15.41
CA ASN A 133 9.20 3.61 -16.18
C ASN A 133 10.73 3.55 -16.41
N THR A 134 11.46 2.86 -15.54
CA THR A 134 12.92 2.72 -15.62
C THR A 134 13.39 1.36 -15.07
N SER A 135 14.66 1.03 -15.29
CA SER A 135 15.32 -0.08 -14.61
C SER A 135 15.54 0.19 -13.11
N ALA A 136 15.82 -0.86 -12.35
CA ALA A 136 16.18 -0.79 -10.93
C ALA A 136 17.34 0.20 -10.63
N ALA A 137 18.32 0.29 -11.54
CA ALA A 137 19.40 1.27 -11.42
C ALA A 137 18.87 2.70 -11.50
N GLY A 138 17.94 2.99 -12.42
CA GLY A 138 17.30 4.32 -12.49
C GLY A 138 16.40 4.61 -11.30
N HIS A 139 15.67 3.62 -10.78
CA HIS A 139 14.91 3.75 -9.53
C HIS A 139 15.80 4.12 -8.34
N GLN A 140 16.99 3.51 -8.23
CA GLN A 140 17.95 3.91 -7.20
C GLN A 140 18.43 5.36 -7.36
N ARG A 141 18.62 5.84 -8.60
CA ARG A 141 18.99 7.25 -8.85
C ARG A 141 17.88 8.22 -8.44
N LEU A 142 16.61 7.86 -8.71
CA LEU A 142 15.45 8.65 -8.34
C LEU A 142 15.15 8.63 -6.84
N LEU A 143 15.59 7.60 -6.11
CA LEU A 143 15.30 7.46 -4.68
C LEU A 143 15.73 8.68 -3.85
N LEU A 144 16.76 9.41 -4.26
CA LEU A 144 17.21 10.64 -3.60
C LEU A 144 16.11 11.71 -3.51
N VAL A 145 15.15 11.71 -4.43
CA VAL A 145 14.01 12.65 -4.48
C VAL A 145 13.14 12.57 -3.23
N VAL A 146 13.20 11.47 -2.47
CA VAL A 146 12.55 11.33 -1.15
C VAL A 146 12.89 12.48 -0.19
N ARG A 147 14.04 13.14 -0.38
CA ARG A 147 14.48 14.31 0.39
C ARG A 147 13.62 15.55 0.18
N ASN A 148 12.97 15.68 -0.98
CA ASN A 148 12.18 16.85 -1.37
C ASN A 148 10.69 16.51 -1.61
N CYS A 149 10.11 15.65 -0.76
CA CYS A 149 8.69 15.32 -0.84
C CYS A 149 8.02 15.23 0.54
N LYS A 150 6.68 15.33 0.57
CA LYS A 150 5.86 15.14 1.78
C LYS A 150 5.44 13.68 1.95
N LYS A 151 5.18 12.99 0.84
CA LYS A 151 4.82 11.56 0.80
C LYS A 151 5.66 10.82 -0.23
N ALA A 152 6.17 9.65 0.14
CA ALA A 152 6.88 8.77 -0.77
C ALA A 152 6.22 7.39 -0.83
N ILE A 153 5.83 6.97 -2.03
CA ILE A 153 5.30 5.64 -2.33
C ILE A 153 6.41 4.85 -3.00
N LEU A 154 7.01 3.94 -2.24
CA LEU A 154 8.17 3.15 -2.63
C LEU A 154 7.88 1.64 -2.55
N ASN A 155 6.60 1.26 -2.53
CA ASN A 155 6.18 -0.11 -2.36
C ASN A 155 6.38 -0.94 -3.65
N SER A 156 6.77 -2.21 -3.50
CA SER A 156 7.03 -3.10 -4.64
C SER A 156 8.03 -2.52 -5.66
N CYS A 157 9.11 -1.92 -5.18
CA CYS A 157 10.15 -1.28 -6.01
C CYS A 157 11.50 -2.01 -5.94
N ASP A 158 11.50 -3.30 -5.56
CA ASP A 158 12.70 -4.13 -5.38
C ASP A 158 13.79 -3.45 -4.53
N LEU A 159 13.37 -2.67 -3.53
CA LEU A 159 14.28 -1.94 -2.67
C LEU A 159 15.03 -2.90 -1.73
N THR A 160 16.28 -2.54 -1.46
CA THR A 160 17.20 -3.34 -0.64
C THR A 160 17.70 -2.52 0.55
N GLU A 161 18.59 -3.10 1.36
CA GLU A 161 19.28 -2.40 2.45
C GLU A 161 19.95 -1.09 2.01
N LYS A 162 20.56 -1.03 0.82
CA LYS A 162 21.18 0.21 0.30
C LYS A 162 20.18 1.34 0.10
N SER A 163 18.96 0.99 -0.30
CA SER A 163 17.86 1.94 -0.44
C SER A 163 17.46 2.52 0.92
N CYS A 164 17.49 1.68 1.98
CA CYS A 164 17.18 2.12 3.34
C CYS A 164 18.17 3.16 3.86
N ASP A 165 19.45 3.09 3.48
CA ASP A 165 20.44 4.10 3.85
C ASP A 165 20.11 5.49 3.28
N ILE A 166 19.71 5.54 2.01
CA ILE A 166 19.29 6.79 1.34
C ILE A 166 18.06 7.39 2.03
N VAL A 167 17.06 6.55 2.31
CA VAL A 167 15.83 6.97 2.99
C VAL A 167 16.10 7.39 4.43
N ALA A 168 16.88 6.61 5.18
CA ALA A 168 17.28 6.94 6.54
C ALA A 168 18.06 8.26 6.61
N SER A 169 18.94 8.51 5.65
CA SER A 169 19.65 9.78 5.53
C SER A 169 18.67 10.92 5.28
N ALA A 170 17.66 10.73 4.42
CA ALA A 170 16.64 11.74 4.17
C ALA A 170 15.76 12.04 5.40
N LEU A 171 15.49 11.04 6.24
CA LEU A 171 14.78 11.23 7.52
C LEU A 171 15.58 12.07 8.52
N GLN A 172 16.91 12.09 8.41
CA GLN A 172 17.79 12.81 9.33
C GLN A 172 18.03 14.27 8.94
N LEU A 173 17.65 14.67 7.72
CA LEU A 173 17.84 16.03 7.24
C LEU A 173 16.89 17.02 7.93
N SER A 174 17.42 18.16 8.40
CA SER A 174 16.63 19.22 9.05
C SER A 174 15.58 19.83 8.13
N ASN A 175 15.90 19.93 6.82
CA ASN A 175 15.00 20.41 5.78
C ASN A 175 14.11 19.31 5.18
N SER A 176 14.10 18.09 5.73
CA SER A 176 13.20 17.04 5.25
C SER A 176 11.74 17.44 5.47
N HIS A 177 10.91 17.18 4.46
CA HIS A 177 9.47 17.40 4.50
C HIS A 177 8.67 16.10 4.60
N LEU A 178 9.34 14.94 4.58
CA LEU A 178 8.70 13.64 4.55
C LEU A 178 7.85 13.41 5.81
N ARG A 179 6.57 13.09 5.59
CA ARG A 179 5.57 12.76 6.63
C ARG A 179 5.01 11.36 6.45
N ASP A 180 5.03 10.83 5.24
CA ASP A 180 4.41 9.57 4.88
C ASP A 180 5.33 8.77 3.96
N LEU A 181 5.59 7.53 4.32
CA LEU A 181 6.54 6.66 3.64
C LEU A 181 5.96 5.26 3.58
N ASP A 182 5.70 4.78 2.37
CA ASP A 182 5.30 3.40 2.13
C ASP A 182 6.45 2.62 1.51
N LEU A 183 7.01 1.68 2.26
CA LEU A 183 8.08 0.77 1.84
C LEU A 183 7.58 -0.68 1.71
N SER A 184 6.27 -0.90 1.70
CA SER A 184 5.68 -2.23 1.70
C SER A 184 6.10 -3.09 0.49
N TYR A 185 6.06 -4.41 0.62
CA TYR A 185 6.41 -5.35 -0.44
C TYR A 185 7.84 -5.18 -0.97
N ASN A 186 8.80 -4.87 -0.09
CA ASN A 186 10.23 -4.81 -0.41
C ASN A 186 11.04 -5.72 0.53
N ASN A 187 12.12 -6.30 0.04
CA ASN A 187 13.02 -7.12 0.86
C ASN A 187 14.11 -6.26 1.51
N LEU A 188 13.73 -5.53 2.56
CA LEU A 188 14.60 -4.56 3.23
C LEU A 188 15.69 -5.23 4.09
N LYS A 189 15.45 -6.46 4.53
CA LYS A 189 16.22 -7.19 5.56
C LYS A 189 16.26 -6.44 6.91
N CYS A 190 16.71 -7.12 7.96
CA CYS A 190 16.84 -6.54 9.30
C CYS A 190 17.81 -5.35 9.34
N SER A 191 18.88 -5.41 8.55
CA SER A 191 19.89 -4.34 8.45
C SER A 191 19.29 -3.06 7.86
N GLY A 192 18.45 -3.17 6.83
CA GLY A 192 17.74 -2.02 6.26
C GLY A 192 16.79 -1.37 7.26
N VAL A 193 15.97 -2.16 7.97
CA VAL A 193 15.07 -1.63 9.00
C VAL A 193 15.84 -0.96 10.15
N LYS A 194 17.02 -1.48 10.51
CA LYS A 194 17.89 -0.82 11.50
C LYS A 194 18.31 0.58 11.08
N LEU A 195 18.67 0.77 9.81
CA LEU A 195 19.00 2.10 9.27
C LEU A 195 17.78 3.02 9.30
N LEU A 196 16.61 2.53 8.89
CA LEU A 196 15.37 3.31 8.94
C LEU A 196 15.03 3.75 10.37
N CYS A 197 15.14 2.86 11.34
CA CYS A 197 14.89 3.17 12.74
C CYS A 197 15.89 4.18 13.31
N ALA A 198 17.16 4.14 12.91
CA ALA A 198 18.12 5.19 13.24
C ALA A 198 17.66 6.56 12.70
N GLY A 199 17.10 6.59 11.49
CA GLY A 199 16.47 7.78 10.93
C GLY A 199 15.25 8.26 11.72
N LEU A 200 14.37 7.36 12.15
CA LEU A 200 13.20 7.68 12.99
C LEU A 200 13.57 8.28 14.35
N MET A 201 14.69 7.86 14.92
CA MET A 201 15.17 8.36 16.21
C MET A 201 15.89 9.72 16.11
N SER A 202 16.09 10.25 14.90
CA SER A 202 16.70 11.55 14.68
C SER A 202 15.80 12.69 15.17
N PRO A 203 16.34 13.73 15.83
CA PRO A 203 15.55 14.90 16.25
C PRO A 203 14.99 15.70 15.07
N ASN A 204 15.57 15.53 13.87
CA ASN A 204 15.10 16.17 12.65
C ASN A 204 14.00 15.37 11.93
N CYS A 205 13.73 14.14 12.37
CA CYS A 205 12.74 13.29 11.74
C CYS A 205 11.35 13.91 11.92
N LYS A 206 10.55 13.84 10.87
CA LYS A 206 9.18 14.34 10.88
C LYS A 206 8.17 13.30 10.36
N LEU A 207 8.62 12.06 10.13
CA LEU A 207 7.81 10.98 9.57
C LEU A 207 6.68 10.58 10.55
N GLN A 208 5.44 10.69 10.10
CA GLN A 208 4.25 10.36 10.89
C GLN A 208 3.64 9.02 10.51
N ARG A 209 3.81 8.57 9.27
CA ARG A 209 3.29 7.30 8.76
C ARG A 209 4.38 6.47 8.09
N LEU A 210 4.44 5.19 8.45
CA LEU A 210 5.39 4.24 7.90
C LEU A 210 4.69 2.92 7.55
N GLY A 211 4.68 2.57 6.27
CA GLY A 211 4.25 1.27 5.77
C GLY A 211 5.43 0.31 5.60
N LEU A 212 5.37 -0.85 6.25
CA LEU A 212 6.36 -1.93 6.18
C LEU A 212 5.67 -3.29 5.99
N ASN A 213 4.51 -3.29 5.32
CA ASN A 213 3.73 -4.49 5.08
C ASN A 213 4.47 -5.44 4.12
N SER A 214 4.45 -6.76 4.37
CA SER A 214 5.05 -7.77 3.49
C SER A 214 6.53 -7.49 3.17
N CYS A 215 7.32 -7.13 4.18
CA CYS A 215 8.73 -6.79 4.05
C CYS A 215 9.67 -7.93 4.52
N ASP A 216 9.13 -9.15 4.67
CA ASP A 216 9.83 -10.33 5.19
C ASP A 216 10.48 -10.09 6.56
N LEU A 217 9.77 -9.36 7.42
CA LEU A 217 10.24 -9.01 8.74
C LEU A 217 9.92 -10.15 9.74
N THR A 218 10.88 -10.48 10.62
CA THR A 218 10.77 -11.54 11.66
C THR A 218 10.91 -11.01 13.08
N GLU A 219 10.39 -11.66 14.11
CA GLU A 219 10.51 -11.27 15.55
C GLU A 219 11.72 -10.38 15.95
N LYS A 220 12.93 -10.73 15.50
CA LYS A 220 14.18 -10.01 15.80
C LYS A 220 14.17 -8.51 15.51
N PHE A 221 13.38 -8.04 14.53
CA PHE A 221 13.34 -6.59 14.25
C PHE A 221 12.42 -5.83 15.22
N CYS A 222 11.51 -6.52 15.92
CA CYS A 222 10.53 -5.85 16.78
C CYS A 222 11.21 -5.06 17.89
N ASP A 223 12.37 -5.51 18.39
CA ASP A 223 13.20 -4.78 19.35
C ASP A 223 13.68 -3.42 18.79
N ILE A 224 14.10 -3.42 17.52
CA ILE A 224 14.60 -2.22 16.83
C ILE A 224 13.47 -1.21 16.63
N VAL A 225 12.30 -1.68 16.17
CA VAL A 225 11.12 -0.83 15.99
C VAL A 225 10.59 -0.34 17.34
N ALA A 226 10.53 -1.22 18.35
CA ALA A 226 10.15 -0.85 19.72
C ALA A 226 11.06 0.26 20.27
N SER A 227 12.37 0.17 20.06
CA SER A 227 13.33 1.21 20.45
C SER A 227 13.04 2.54 19.76
N ALA A 228 12.71 2.52 18.46
CA ALA A 228 12.32 3.73 17.73
C ALA A 228 11.01 4.33 18.25
N LEU A 229 10.02 3.50 18.59
CA LEU A 229 8.73 3.95 19.16
C LEU A 229 8.89 4.56 20.57
N GLN A 230 9.85 4.08 21.36
CA GLN A 230 10.14 4.60 22.71
C GLN A 230 10.99 5.88 22.71
N SER A 231 11.59 6.23 21.58
CA SER A 231 12.39 7.45 21.44
C SER A 231 11.50 8.70 21.50
N SER A 232 11.88 9.68 22.32
CA SER A 232 11.19 10.97 22.44
C SER A 232 11.19 11.76 21.12
N ASN A 233 12.21 11.54 20.28
CA ASN A 233 12.36 12.17 18.98
C ASN A 233 11.42 11.59 17.92
N SER A 234 10.97 10.34 18.07
CA SER A 234 10.13 9.71 17.07
C SER A 234 8.77 10.42 16.98
N PRO A 235 8.37 10.93 15.80
CA PRO A 235 7.07 11.54 15.60
C PRO A 235 6.01 10.56 15.09
N LEU A 236 6.36 9.28 14.98
CA LEU A 236 5.54 8.26 14.30
C LEU A 236 4.19 8.08 14.99
N ARG A 237 3.12 8.14 14.19
CA ARG A 237 1.73 8.00 14.63
C ARG A 237 1.01 6.81 13.99
N ASP A 238 1.52 6.33 12.87
CA ASP A 238 0.91 5.27 12.08
C ASP A 238 2.00 4.32 11.59
N LEU A 239 1.82 3.04 11.88
CA LEU A 239 2.77 2.00 11.53
C LEU A 239 2.00 0.76 11.06
N ASP A 240 2.22 0.37 9.82
CA ASP A 240 1.70 -0.89 9.28
C ASP A 240 2.81 -1.92 9.16
N LEU A 241 2.71 -3.00 9.96
CA LEU A 241 3.62 -4.15 9.96
C LEU A 241 2.93 -5.42 9.46
N SER A 242 1.77 -5.29 8.82
CA SER A 242 0.96 -6.43 8.37
C SER A 242 1.73 -7.37 7.43
N TYR A 243 1.34 -8.65 7.41
CA TYR A 243 1.89 -9.69 6.54
C TYR A 243 3.39 -9.90 6.73
N ASN A 244 3.87 -9.79 7.97
CA ASN A 244 5.23 -10.13 8.38
C ASN A 244 5.19 -11.21 9.46
N ASN A 245 6.22 -12.04 9.57
CA ASN A 245 6.22 -13.17 10.52
C ASN A 245 6.72 -12.76 11.92
N LEU A 246 5.90 -12.02 12.66
CA LEU A 246 6.32 -11.35 13.88
C LEU A 246 6.31 -12.24 15.09
N GLY A 247 5.28 -13.09 15.18
CA GLY A 247 4.99 -13.93 16.33
C GLY A 247 4.62 -13.13 17.58
N ASP A 248 4.05 -13.84 18.56
CA ASP A 248 3.60 -13.24 19.83
C ASP A 248 4.73 -12.54 20.59
N SER A 249 5.93 -13.13 20.60
CA SER A 249 7.08 -12.62 21.35
C SER A 249 7.71 -11.38 20.71
N GLY A 250 7.69 -11.28 19.38
CA GLY A 250 8.09 -10.06 18.69
C GLY A 250 7.13 -8.92 18.98
N VAL A 251 5.83 -9.13 18.81
CA VAL A 251 4.84 -8.07 19.05
C VAL A 251 4.76 -7.67 20.52
N LYS A 252 5.14 -8.56 21.46
CA LYS A 252 5.30 -8.18 22.86
C LYS A 252 6.20 -6.95 23.05
N LEU A 253 7.33 -6.90 22.36
CA LEU A 253 8.25 -5.76 22.43
C LEU A 253 7.59 -4.46 21.92
N LEU A 254 6.74 -4.57 20.90
CA LEU A 254 5.96 -3.44 20.40
C LEU A 254 4.90 -2.99 21.42
N CYS A 255 4.23 -3.93 22.08
CA CYS A 255 3.27 -3.64 23.15
C CYS A 255 3.95 -2.97 24.36
N ASP A 256 5.15 -3.41 24.74
CA ASP A 256 5.96 -2.77 25.77
C ASP A 256 6.31 -1.32 25.38
N ALA A 257 6.63 -1.08 24.10
CA ALA A 257 6.87 0.26 23.57
C ALA A 257 5.62 1.16 23.58
N LEU A 258 4.42 0.61 23.32
CA LEU A 258 3.15 1.36 23.39
C LEU A 258 2.86 1.90 24.80
N MET A 259 3.37 1.24 25.83
CA MET A 259 3.21 1.68 27.22
C MET A 259 4.17 2.80 27.63
N SER A 260 5.16 3.12 26.78
CA SER A 260 6.12 4.20 27.03
C SER A 260 5.45 5.57 26.93
N PRO A 261 5.75 6.52 27.83
CA PRO A 261 5.21 7.88 27.77
C PRO A 261 5.69 8.67 26.54
N ASN A 262 6.78 8.23 25.90
CA ASN A 262 7.31 8.84 24.69
C ASN A 262 6.63 8.34 23.40
N CYS A 263 5.91 7.22 23.47
CA CYS A 263 5.26 6.66 22.31
C CYS A 263 4.13 7.60 21.83
N LYS A 264 4.06 7.84 20.52
CA LYS A 264 3.05 8.68 19.88
C LYS A 264 2.17 7.90 18.90
N LEU A 265 2.32 6.57 18.86
CA LEU A 265 1.67 5.70 17.89
C LEU A 265 0.17 5.59 18.15
N GLN A 266 -0.62 6.07 17.19
CA GLN A 266 -2.09 6.08 17.25
C GLN A 266 -2.70 4.95 16.43
N ARG A 267 -2.00 4.46 15.41
CA ARG A 267 -2.45 3.37 14.54
C ARG A 267 -1.39 2.31 14.38
N LEU A 268 -1.79 1.05 14.53
CA LEU A 268 -0.91 -0.10 14.40
C LEU A 268 -1.61 -1.20 13.58
N GLY A 269 -1.04 -1.52 12.42
CA GLY A 269 -1.45 -2.65 11.59
C GLY A 269 -0.61 -3.89 11.89
N LEU A 270 -1.27 -4.98 12.27
CA LEU A 270 -0.67 -6.28 12.59
C LEU A 270 -1.43 -7.43 11.93
N LYS A 271 -1.99 -7.16 10.75
CA LYS A 271 -2.79 -8.16 10.03
C LYS A 271 -1.88 -9.29 9.56
N SER A 272 -2.28 -10.57 9.74
CA SER A 272 -1.49 -11.72 9.29
C SER A 272 -0.04 -11.70 9.80
N CYS A 273 0.14 -11.56 11.12
CA CYS A 273 1.44 -11.44 11.78
C CYS A 273 1.88 -12.69 12.56
N ASP A 274 1.23 -13.83 12.31
CA ASP A 274 1.38 -15.10 13.05
C ASP A 274 1.09 -14.95 14.56
N LEU A 275 0.03 -14.19 14.88
CA LEU A 275 -0.40 -13.97 16.26
C LEU A 275 -1.41 -15.03 16.70
N THR A 276 -1.25 -15.48 17.94
CA THR A 276 -2.09 -16.51 18.56
C THR A 276 -2.91 -15.95 19.71
N GLU A 277 -3.74 -16.79 20.33
CA GLU A 277 -4.46 -16.47 21.57
C GLU A 277 -3.56 -15.86 22.66
N LYS A 278 -2.33 -16.36 22.82
CA LYS A 278 -1.40 -15.91 23.89
C LYS A 278 -1.04 -14.43 23.77
N PHE A 279 -1.06 -13.90 22.55
CA PHE A 279 -0.83 -12.47 22.31
C PHE A 279 -1.91 -11.58 22.92
N CYS A 280 -3.15 -12.09 23.09
CA CYS A 280 -4.26 -11.26 23.55
C CYS A 280 -4.06 -10.70 24.98
N ASP A 281 -3.39 -11.45 25.86
CA ASP A 281 -2.99 -10.97 27.20
C ASP A 281 -1.99 -9.81 27.15
N ILE A 282 -1.08 -9.89 26.18
CA ILE A 282 0.01 -8.94 26.00
C ILE A 282 -0.54 -7.59 25.53
N VAL A 283 -1.38 -7.61 24.48
CA VAL A 283 -1.99 -6.38 23.95
C VAL A 283 -3.03 -5.80 24.91
N ALA A 284 -3.73 -6.63 25.69
CA ALA A 284 -4.66 -6.16 26.72
C ALA A 284 -3.95 -5.24 27.73
N SER A 285 -2.74 -5.61 28.15
CA SER A 285 -1.93 -4.79 29.06
C SER A 285 -1.57 -3.42 28.44
N ALA A 286 -1.18 -3.41 27.16
CA ALA A 286 -0.87 -2.17 26.45
C ALA A 286 -2.10 -1.25 26.29
N LEU A 287 -3.27 -1.82 26.01
CA LEU A 287 -4.52 -1.06 25.85
C LEU A 287 -5.05 -0.48 27.17
N GLN A 288 -4.79 -1.12 28.30
CA GLN A 288 -5.18 -0.64 29.63
C GLN A 288 -4.26 0.45 30.19
N SER A 289 -3.06 0.62 29.60
CA SER A 289 -2.10 1.61 30.02
C SER A 289 -2.58 3.03 29.69
N SER A 290 -2.54 3.93 30.67
CA SER A 290 -2.90 5.35 30.48
C SER A 290 -1.99 6.09 29.50
N ASN A 291 -0.75 5.59 29.34
CA ASN A 291 0.24 6.13 28.41
C ASN A 291 -0.04 5.76 26.96
N SER A 292 -0.77 4.66 26.71
CA SER A 292 -1.01 4.21 25.35
C SER A 292 -1.81 5.26 24.56
N PRO A 293 -1.30 5.73 23.41
CA PRO A 293 -2.02 6.67 22.55
C PRO A 293 -2.85 5.96 21.47
N LEU A 294 -2.87 4.62 21.46
CA LEU A 294 -3.44 3.82 20.39
C LEU A 294 -4.94 4.03 20.26
N ARG A 295 -5.38 4.30 19.03
CA ARG A 295 -6.79 4.54 18.65
C ARG A 295 -7.27 3.58 17.58
N ASP A 296 -6.37 2.98 16.81
CA ASP A 296 -6.67 2.06 15.72
C ASP A 296 -5.73 0.87 15.79
N LEU A 297 -6.29 -0.33 15.77
CA LEU A 297 -5.56 -1.58 15.82
C LEU A 297 -6.22 -2.58 14.87
N ASP A 298 -5.47 -3.04 13.87
CA ASP A 298 -5.91 -4.11 12.98
C ASP A 298 -5.15 -5.41 13.30
N LEU A 299 -5.88 -6.40 13.82
CA LEU A 299 -5.39 -7.75 14.13
C LEU A 299 -5.95 -8.81 13.17
N SER A 300 -6.57 -8.39 12.07
CA SER A 300 -7.24 -9.30 11.15
C SER A 300 -6.30 -10.40 10.63
N TYR A 301 -6.83 -11.55 10.23
CA TYR A 301 -6.08 -12.67 9.67
C TYR A 301 -5.02 -13.27 10.64
N ASN A 302 -5.26 -13.17 11.95
CA ASN A 302 -4.48 -13.87 12.99
C ASN A 302 -5.36 -14.89 13.72
N ASN A 303 -4.78 -15.96 14.25
CA ASN A 303 -5.54 -17.03 14.90
C ASN A 303 -5.76 -16.75 16.39
N LEU A 304 -6.56 -15.74 16.71
CA LEU A 304 -6.79 -15.27 18.08
C LEU A 304 -7.78 -16.15 18.86
N GLY A 305 -8.85 -16.61 18.18
CA GLY A 305 -9.92 -17.39 18.79
C GLY A 305 -10.76 -16.63 19.82
N ASP A 306 -11.85 -17.24 20.26
CA ASP A 306 -12.82 -16.61 21.18
C ASP A 306 -12.23 -16.32 22.56
N SER A 307 -11.38 -17.20 23.08
CA SER A 307 -10.74 -17.06 24.38
C SER A 307 -9.71 -15.93 24.40
N GLY A 308 -8.97 -15.73 23.31
CA GLY A 308 -8.09 -14.58 23.13
C GLY A 308 -8.88 -13.27 23.12
N VAL A 309 -9.93 -13.19 22.31
CA VAL A 309 -10.79 -11.99 22.24
C VAL A 309 -11.47 -11.68 23.57
N LYS A 310 -11.78 -12.69 24.40
CA LYS A 310 -12.30 -12.48 25.75
C LYS A 310 -11.34 -11.69 26.64
N LEU A 311 -10.04 -12.02 26.61
CA LEU A 311 -9.02 -11.27 27.35
C LEU A 311 -8.89 -9.84 26.81
N PHE A 312 -8.88 -9.71 25.48
CA PHE A 312 -8.85 -8.42 24.77
C PHE A 312 -10.02 -7.50 25.16
N CYS A 313 -11.25 -8.02 25.24
CA CYS A 313 -12.45 -7.25 25.55
C CYS A 313 -12.41 -6.64 26.96
N THR A 314 -11.76 -7.30 27.93
CA THR A 314 -11.61 -6.72 29.28
C THR A 314 -10.82 -5.41 29.24
N ALA A 315 -9.83 -5.31 28.36
CA ALA A 315 -9.03 -4.10 28.17
C ALA A 315 -9.85 -2.97 27.52
N LEU A 316 -10.70 -3.29 26.55
CA LEU A 316 -11.55 -2.30 25.86
C LEU A 316 -12.56 -1.63 26.80
N MET A 317 -12.95 -2.30 27.87
CA MET A 317 -13.86 -1.74 28.88
C MET A 317 -13.15 -0.89 29.93
N SER A 318 -11.82 -0.78 29.89
CA SER A 318 -11.04 0.05 30.81
C SER A 318 -11.22 1.53 30.50
N PRO A 319 -11.36 2.41 31.50
CA PRO A 319 -11.46 3.86 31.30
C PRO A 319 -10.20 4.49 30.68
N ASN A 320 -9.07 3.77 30.71
CA ASN A 320 -7.82 4.22 30.10
C ASN A 320 -7.74 3.86 28.61
N CYS A 321 -8.59 2.96 28.12
CA CYS A 321 -8.54 2.51 26.74
C CYS A 321 -9.05 3.62 25.81
N LYS A 322 -8.22 4.03 24.85
CA LYS A 322 -8.55 5.07 23.86
C LYS A 322 -8.88 4.49 22.48
N LEU A 323 -9.02 3.16 22.38
CA LEU A 323 -9.20 2.48 21.11
C LEU A 323 -10.57 2.81 20.52
N GLN A 324 -10.56 3.30 19.28
CA GLN A 324 -11.75 3.70 18.53
C GLN A 324 -12.04 2.76 17.37
N ARG A 325 -11.02 2.10 16.82
CA ARG A 325 -11.15 1.21 15.67
C ARG A 325 -10.44 -0.11 15.94
N LEU A 326 -11.13 -1.20 15.64
CA LEU A 326 -10.65 -2.55 15.87
C LEU A 326 -10.97 -3.45 14.68
N GLY A 327 -9.92 -3.97 14.05
CA GLY A 327 -9.99 -5.02 13.05
C GLY A 327 -9.78 -6.41 13.65
N LEU A 328 -10.79 -7.27 13.53
CA LEU A 328 -10.78 -8.68 13.95
C LEU A 328 -11.28 -9.59 12.82
N GLY A 329 -11.09 -9.16 11.56
CA GLY A 329 -11.54 -9.93 10.42
C GLY A 329 -10.77 -11.24 10.29
N TRP A 330 -11.45 -12.35 10.05
CA TRP A 330 -10.80 -13.66 9.84
C TRP A 330 -9.91 -14.10 11.01
N CYS A 331 -10.37 -13.86 12.25
CA CYS A 331 -9.63 -14.15 13.48
C CYS A 331 -9.98 -15.49 14.15
N ASN A 332 -10.65 -16.38 13.41
CA ASN A 332 -11.19 -17.66 13.90
C ASN A 332 -12.18 -17.47 15.07
N LEU A 333 -13.03 -16.45 14.97
CA LEU A 333 -14.05 -16.14 15.98
C LEU A 333 -15.36 -16.85 15.66
N THR A 334 -16.08 -17.25 16.70
CA THR A 334 -17.41 -17.88 16.62
C THR A 334 -18.45 -17.08 17.41
N GLU A 335 -19.70 -17.56 17.50
CA GLU A 335 -20.69 -16.94 18.39
C GLU A 335 -20.20 -16.81 19.86
N GLY A 336 -19.24 -17.63 20.30
CA GLY A 336 -18.72 -17.66 21.67
C GLY A 336 -18.08 -16.35 22.13
N CYS A 337 -17.54 -15.53 21.21
CA CYS A 337 -16.98 -14.22 21.57
C CYS A 337 -18.03 -13.09 21.58
N CYS A 338 -19.26 -13.32 21.11
CA CYS A 338 -20.23 -12.24 20.93
C CYS A 338 -20.73 -11.68 22.27
N ASP A 339 -20.81 -12.49 23.33
CA ASP A 339 -21.21 -12.03 24.67
C ASP A 339 -20.26 -10.96 25.24
N VAL A 340 -18.95 -11.19 25.05
CA VAL A 340 -17.90 -10.27 25.55
C VAL A 340 -17.80 -9.02 24.69
N LEU A 341 -17.95 -9.15 23.36
CA LEU A 341 -18.04 -7.99 22.46
C LEU A 341 -19.28 -7.15 22.75
N ALA A 342 -20.45 -7.77 22.95
CA ALA A 342 -21.66 -7.05 23.35
C ALA A 342 -21.47 -6.32 24.68
N SER A 343 -20.74 -6.91 25.63
CA SER A 343 -20.39 -6.23 26.89
C SER A 343 -19.51 -4.99 26.69
N VAL A 344 -18.59 -5.02 25.70
CA VAL A 344 -17.81 -3.85 25.30
C VAL A 344 -18.71 -2.75 24.74
N LEU A 345 -19.68 -3.11 23.90
CA LEU A 345 -20.62 -2.14 23.31
C LEU A 345 -21.50 -1.46 24.37
N ARG A 346 -21.89 -2.18 25.43
CA ARG A 346 -22.65 -1.63 26.57
C ARG A 346 -21.82 -0.81 27.55
N SER A 347 -20.50 -0.90 27.49
CA SER A 347 -19.65 -0.24 28.47
C SER A 347 -19.57 1.26 28.21
N PRO A 348 -19.88 2.14 29.20
CA PRO A 348 -19.76 3.59 29.03
C PRO A 348 -18.31 4.04 28.83
N HIS A 349 -17.34 3.22 29.25
CA HIS A 349 -15.91 3.45 29.11
C HIS A 349 -15.35 3.08 27.74
N SER A 350 -16.09 2.29 26.96
CA SER A 350 -15.63 1.94 25.61
C SER A 350 -15.67 3.16 24.71
N GLU A 351 -14.57 3.40 23.99
CA GLU A 351 -14.46 4.43 22.96
C GLU A 351 -14.58 3.88 21.54
N LEU A 352 -14.94 2.61 21.41
CA LEU A 352 -15.05 1.94 20.11
C LEU A 352 -16.12 2.61 19.23
N ARG A 353 -15.75 2.89 17.99
CA ARG A 353 -16.57 3.48 16.94
C ARG A 353 -16.63 2.57 15.72
N ASP A 354 -15.55 1.87 15.38
CA ASP A 354 -15.52 0.95 14.24
C ASP A 354 -15.08 -0.44 14.69
N LEU A 355 -15.89 -1.44 14.36
CA LEU A 355 -15.63 -2.85 14.66
C LEU A 355 -15.79 -3.69 13.38
N GLU A 356 -14.69 -4.27 12.92
CA GLU A 356 -14.66 -5.14 11.74
C GLU A 356 -14.49 -6.60 12.16
N LEU A 357 -15.51 -7.43 11.91
CA LEU A 357 -15.57 -8.85 12.28
C LEU A 357 -15.71 -9.78 11.06
N ARG A 358 -15.50 -9.27 9.85
CA ARG A 358 -15.66 -10.01 8.60
C ARG A 358 -15.02 -11.39 8.62
N ASP A 359 -15.60 -12.29 7.85
CA ASP A 359 -15.08 -13.63 7.59
C ASP A 359 -14.95 -14.55 8.82
N ASN A 360 -15.45 -14.15 10.00
CA ASN A 360 -15.63 -15.02 11.17
C ASN A 360 -16.92 -15.86 11.08
N GLU A 361 -17.14 -16.76 12.03
CA GLU A 361 -18.25 -17.72 12.05
C GLU A 361 -19.25 -17.37 13.16
N LEU A 362 -19.72 -16.12 13.19
CA LEU A 362 -20.56 -15.59 14.28
C LEU A 362 -22.01 -16.11 14.26
N GLN A 363 -22.55 -16.39 13.07
CA GLN A 363 -23.91 -16.91 12.86
C GLN A 363 -25.00 -15.97 13.40
N ASP A 364 -26.28 -16.36 13.24
CA ASP A 364 -27.42 -15.59 13.75
C ASP A 364 -27.44 -15.52 15.28
N SER A 365 -26.96 -16.56 15.96
CA SER A 365 -26.87 -16.62 17.43
C SER A 365 -25.94 -15.54 17.99
N GLY A 366 -24.74 -15.40 17.43
CA GLY A 366 -23.78 -14.37 17.81
C GLY A 366 -24.27 -12.97 17.45
N VAL A 367 -24.84 -12.80 16.24
CA VAL A 367 -25.41 -11.51 15.80
C VAL A 367 -26.55 -11.05 16.71
N ARG A 368 -27.41 -11.95 17.18
CA ARG A 368 -28.46 -11.63 18.16
C ARG A 368 -27.88 -11.05 19.45
N VAL A 369 -26.78 -11.64 19.95
CA VAL A 369 -26.10 -11.14 21.16
C VAL A 369 -25.46 -9.77 20.91
N LEU A 370 -24.79 -9.59 19.77
CA LEU A 370 -24.24 -8.29 19.38
C LEU A 370 -25.33 -7.23 19.24
N SER A 371 -26.50 -7.60 18.70
CA SER A 371 -27.67 -6.72 18.56
C SER A 371 -28.14 -6.19 19.92
N ALA A 372 -28.18 -7.04 20.95
CA ALA A 372 -28.48 -6.59 22.32
C ALA A 372 -27.42 -5.63 22.89
N GLY A 373 -26.18 -5.67 22.42
CA GLY A 373 -25.16 -4.66 22.74
C GLY A 373 -25.39 -3.33 22.00
N LEU A 374 -25.87 -3.38 20.75
CA LEU A 374 -26.20 -2.20 19.95
C LEU A 374 -27.44 -1.45 20.47
N GLU A 375 -28.39 -2.17 21.08
CA GLU A 375 -29.59 -1.60 21.72
C GLU A 375 -29.26 -0.69 22.91
N ASP A 376 -28.08 -0.85 23.51
CA ASP A 376 -27.71 -0.13 24.73
C ASP A 376 -27.46 1.37 24.46
N PRO A 377 -28.01 2.28 25.29
CA PRO A 377 -27.82 3.72 25.13
C PRO A 377 -26.37 4.20 25.21
N HIS A 378 -25.48 3.41 25.82
CA HIS A 378 -24.05 3.73 25.90
C HIS A 378 -23.25 3.27 24.68
N CYS A 379 -23.87 2.52 23.76
CA CYS A 379 -23.20 2.08 22.54
C CYS A 379 -22.87 3.29 21.64
N LYS A 380 -21.58 3.46 21.34
CA LYS A 380 -21.07 4.57 20.51
C LYS A 380 -20.70 4.12 19.08
N LEU A 381 -20.96 2.85 18.74
CA LEU A 381 -20.50 2.24 17.49
C LEU A 381 -21.14 2.93 16.28
N GLN A 382 -20.31 3.24 15.29
CA GLN A 382 -20.63 3.93 14.03
C GLN A 382 -20.51 3.00 12.83
N THR A 383 -19.55 2.08 12.85
CA THR A 383 -19.33 1.12 11.76
C THR A 383 -19.28 -0.29 12.33
N LEU A 384 -20.09 -1.18 11.74
CA LEU A 384 -20.07 -2.61 12.06
C LEU A 384 -19.89 -3.44 10.79
N GLY A 385 -18.75 -4.12 10.70
CA GLY A 385 -18.44 -5.07 9.64
C GLY A 385 -18.79 -6.50 10.04
N LEU A 386 -19.74 -7.11 9.35
CA LEU A 386 -20.19 -8.49 9.54
C LEU A 386 -20.13 -9.28 8.22
N SER A 387 -19.32 -8.82 7.27
CA SER A 387 -19.27 -9.39 5.94
C SER A 387 -18.78 -10.84 5.97
N GLY A 388 -19.56 -11.79 5.47
CA GLY A 388 -19.18 -13.20 5.46
C GLY A 388 -19.27 -13.90 6.83
N CYS A 389 -20.10 -13.39 7.74
CA CYS A 389 -20.29 -13.94 9.10
C CYS A 389 -21.37 -15.03 9.22
N ARG A 390 -21.88 -15.54 8.09
CA ARG A 390 -22.98 -16.52 8.01
C ARG A 390 -24.30 -16.02 8.62
N VAL A 391 -24.56 -14.73 8.44
CA VAL A 391 -25.80 -14.09 8.88
C VAL A 391 -26.93 -14.43 7.92
N THR A 392 -28.10 -14.79 8.45
CA THR A 392 -29.32 -15.00 7.68
C THR A 392 -30.36 -13.92 7.97
N HIS A 393 -31.56 -14.06 7.41
CA HIS A 393 -32.70 -13.20 7.77
C HIS A 393 -32.95 -13.14 9.29
N THR A 394 -32.70 -14.22 10.04
CA THR A 394 -32.93 -14.24 11.49
C THR A 394 -31.98 -13.29 12.24
N GLY A 395 -30.69 -13.27 11.87
CA GLY A 395 -29.74 -12.30 12.40
C GLY A 395 -30.06 -10.87 11.94
N CYS A 396 -30.53 -10.71 10.69
CA CYS A 396 -30.97 -9.40 10.18
C CYS A 396 -32.17 -8.85 10.95
N ASP A 397 -33.13 -9.69 11.33
CA ASP A 397 -34.29 -9.29 12.14
C ASP A 397 -33.84 -8.79 13.53
N SER A 398 -32.83 -9.44 14.13
CA SER A 398 -32.25 -9.00 15.41
C SER A 398 -31.56 -7.64 15.27
N LEU A 399 -30.76 -7.45 14.20
CA LEU A 399 -30.12 -6.17 13.90
C LEU A 399 -31.15 -5.07 13.64
N ALA A 400 -32.20 -5.35 12.86
CA ALA A 400 -33.25 -4.40 12.57
C ALA A 400 -33.99 -3.96 13.85
N SER A 401 -34.30 -4.90 14.75
CA SER A 401 -34.86 -4.61 16.08
C SER A 401 -33.97 -3.67 16.88
N ALA A 402 -32.66 -3.93 16.90
CA ALA A 402 -31.70 -3.10 17.62
C ALA A 402 -31.64 -1.67 17.08
N LEU A 403 -31.60 -1.54 15.75
CA LEU A 403 -31.57 -0.26 15.03
C LEU A 403 -32.85 0.57 15.24
N CYS A 404 -34.00 -0.09 15.40
CA CYS A 404 -35.27 0.60 15.71
C CYS A 404 -35.34 1.06 17.17
N SER A 405 -34.69 0.34 18.09
CA SER A 405 -34.79 0.56 19.53
C SER A 405 -33.88 1.69 20.02
N ASN A 406 -32.70 1.83 19.42
CA ASN A 406 -31.77 2.92 19.70
C ASN A 406 -31.43 3.65 18.38
N PRO A 407 -32.07 4.80 18.07
CA PRO A 407 -31.89 5.48 16.79
C PRO A 407 -30.43 5.90 16.61
N SER A 408 -29.81 5.29 15.61
CA SER A 408 -28.49 4.70 15.72
C SER A 408 -27.34 5.67 15.51
N HIS A 409 -26.38 5.66 16.44
CA HIS A 409 -25.03 6.15 16.17
C HIS A 409 -24.38 5.41 14.99
N LEU A 410 -24.88 4.21 14.65
CA LEU A 410 -24.46 3.42 13.51
C LEU A 410 -24.77 4.12 12.19
N ARG A 411 -23.73 4.29 11.38
CA ARG A 411 -23.72 4.94 10.07
C ARG A 411 -23.41 3.96 8.95
N GLU A 412 -22.76 2.85 9.25
CA GLU A 412 -22.44 1.82 8.27
C GLU A 412 -22.59 0.43 8.86
N LEU A 413 -23.29 -0.45 8.11
CA LEU A 413 -23.46 -1.86 8.41
C LEU A 413 -23.11 -2.68 7.16
N ASP A 414 -22.00 -3.41 7.23
CA ASP A 414 -21.57 -4.29 6.15
C ASP A 414 -21.99 -5.75 6.39
N LEU A 415 -22.96 -6.20 5.63
CA LEU A 415 -23.47 -7.56 5.59
C LEU A 415 -23.18 -8.26 4.25
N ARG A 416 -22.27 -7.75 3.41
CA ARG A 416 -21.91 -8.40 2.14
C ARG A 416 -21.46 -9.83 2.36
N TYR A 417 -21.66 -10.70 1.39
CA TYR A 417 -21.29 -12.13 1.47
C TYR A 417 -22.00 -12.92 2.59
N ASN A 418 -23.20 -12.51 3.00
CA ASN A 418 -24.07 -13.27 3.90
C ASN A 418 -25.30 -13.84 3.17
N HIS A 419 -26.30 -14.34 3.90
CA HIS A 419 -27.58 -14.75 3.31
C HIS A 419 -28.77 -14.03 3.96
N PRO A 420 -28.83 -12.68 3.90
CA PRO A 420 -29.91 -11.93 4.53
C PRO A 420 -31.29 -12.30 3.96
N GLY A 421 -31.36 -12.72 2.69
CA GLY A 421 -32.61 -12.97 1.98
C GLY A 421 -33.46 -11.71 1.80
N ASP A 422 -34.52 -11.79 0.99
CA ASP A 422 -35.38 -10.63 0.73
C ASP A 422 -36.08 -10.12 2.00
N SER A 423 -36.40 -11.02 2.93
CA SER A 423 -37.00 -10.67 4.23
C SER A 423 -36.03 -9.89 5.11
N GLY A 424 -34.79 -10.35 5.28
CA GLY A 424 -33.80 -9.67 6.11
C GLY A 424 -33.40 -8.30 5.54
N VAL A 425 -33.23 -8.19 4.22
CA VAL A 425 -32.96 -6.90 3.56
C VAL A 425 -34.12 -5.94 3.76
N ARG A 426 -35.36 -6.43 3.66
CA ARG A 426 -36.56 -5.60 3.90
C ARG A 426 -36.66 -5.15 5.36
N ALA A 427 -36.38 -6.03 6.32
CA ALA A 427 -36.39 -5.69 7.75
C ALA A 427 -35.39 -4.58 8.07
N LEU A 428 -34.14 -4.72 7.60
CA LEU A 428 -33.09 -3.72 7.78
C LEU A 428 -33.41 -2.39 7.08
N SER A 429 -33.95 -2.45 5.86
CA SER A 429 -34.35 -1.26 5.11
C SER A 429 -35.54 -0.54 5.76
N ALA A 430 -36.44 -1.29 6.40
CA ALA A 430 -37.59 -0.74 7.13
C ALA A 430 -37.22 -0.07 8.45
N ALA A 431 -36.03 -0.36 9.00
CA ALA A 431 -35.51 0.32 10.19
C ALA A 431 -35.23 1.83 9.96
N LYS A 432 -35.37 2.33 8.70
CA LYS A 432 -35.49 3.76 8.33
C LYS A 432 -34.46 4.68 8.99
N LEU A 433 -33.19 4.33 8.88
CA LEU A 433 -32.10 5.22 9.23
C LEU A 433 -31.64 5.92 7.95
N ASP A 434 -32.16 7.12 7.69
CA ASP A 434 -31.85 7.93 6.49
C ASP A 434 -30.33 8.17 6.31
N THR A 435 -29.54 7.96 7.36
CA THR A 435 -28.08 8.13 7.40
C THR A 435 -27.29 6.82 7.41
N LEU A 436 -27.94 5.65 7.42
CA LEU A 436 -27.26 4.34 7.48
C LEU A 436 -26.92 3.84 6.07
N THR A 437 -25.63 3.66 5.81
CA THR A 437 -25.13 2.91 4.65
C THR A 437 -25.23 1.42 4.94
N LEU A 438 -26.15 0.74 4.25
CA LEU A 438 -26.33 -0.71 4.34
C LEU A 438 -25.71 -1.41 3.12
N LEU A 439 -24.73 -2.29 3.35
CA LEU A 439 -24.08 -3.07 2.29
C LEU A 439 -24.50 -4.54 2.38
N VAL A 440 -25.25 -5.06 1.42
CA VAL A 440 -25.80 -6.44 1.43
C VAL A 440 -25.46 -7.26 0.18
N ASP A 441 -24.55 -6.75 -0.64
CA ASP A 441 -24.17 -7.34 -1.92
C ASP A 441 -23.53 -8.75 -1.78
N HIS A 442 -23.52 -9.48 -2.88
CA HIS A 442 -22.88 -10.82 -2.99
C HIS A 442 -23.48 -11.87 -2.05
N GLY A 443 -24.73 -11.67 -1.62
CA GLY A 443 -25.45 -12.60 -0.77
C GLY A 443 -25.95 -13.85 -1.50
N GLY A 444 -26.24 -14.91 -0.75
CA GLY A 444 -26.80 -16.15 -1.31
C GLY A 444 -26.77 -17.34 -0.36
N GLU A 445 -27.57 -18.38 -0.64
CA GLU A 445 -27.72 -19.54 0.26
C GLU A 445 -26.38 -20.23 0.55
N ASN A 446 -25.48 -20.28 -0.44
CA ASN A 446 -24.13 -20.82 -0.27
C ASN A 446 -23.34 -20.13 0.86
N ARG A 447 -23.65 -18.86 1.20
CA ARG A 447 -22.99 -18.11 2.26
C ARG A 447 -23.28 -18.64 3.67
N THR A 448 -24.23 -19.57 3.81
CA THR A 448 -24.54 -20.23 5.09
C THR A 448 -23.59 -21.39 5.42
N LYS A 449 -22.81 -21.86 4.45
CA LYS A 449 -21.83 -22.94 4.64
C LYS A 449 -20.68 -22.48 5.55
N PRO A 450 -20.06 -23.37 6.35
CA PRO A 450 -18.95 -22.99 7.21
C PRO A 450 -17.64 -22.79 6.45
N GLY A 451 -16.78 -21.91 6.99
CA GLY A 451 -15.40 -21.73 6.53
C GLY A 451 -15.31 -21.28 5.07
N LEU A 452 -14.27 -21.72 4.37
CA LEU A 452 -14.03 -21.31 2.98
C LEU A 452 -15.12 -21.77 2.00
N ARG A 453 -15.92 -22.78 2.37
CA ARG A 453 -17.01 -23.31 1.52
C ARG A 453 -18.12 -22.30 1.28
N LYS A 454 -18.23 -21.24 2.10
CA LYS A 454 -19.11 -20.10 1.85
C LYS A 454 -18.73 -19.30 0.61
N TYR A 455 -17.49 -19.44 0.14
CA TYR A 455 -16.97 -18.87 -1.10
C TYR A 455 -16.88 -19.86 -2.25
N GLY A 456 -17.48 -21.05 -2.09
CA GLY A 456 -17.40 -22.14 -3.07
C GLY A 456 -17.86 -21.72 -4.46
N CYS A 457 -16.93 -21.74 -5.40
CA CYS A 457 -17.13 -21.57 -6.83
C CYS A 457 -17.09 -22.94 -7.53
N ARG A 458 -17.76 -23.05 -8.68
CA ARG A 458 -17.63 -24.22 -9.55
C ARG A 458 -17.09 -23.73 -10.89
N PHE A 459 -16.00 -24.34 -11.32
CA PHE A 459 -15.35 -24.05 -12.60
C PHE A 459 -15.63 -25.13 -13.63
N THR A 460 -15.68 -24.70 -14.88
CA THR A 460 -15.66 -25.56 -16.06
C THR A 460 -14.50 -25.15 -16.95
N LEU A 461 -13.75 -26.14 -17.42
CA LEU A 461 -12.61 -25.95 -18.31
C LEU A 461 -13.10 -25.61 -19.72
N ASP A 462 -12.44 -24.65 -20.37
CA ASP A 462 -12.84 -24.22 -21.70
C ASP A 462 -12.19 -25.10 -22.79
N PRO A 463 -12.97 -25.92 -23.53
CA PRO A 463 -12.44 -26.74 -24.62
C PRO A 463 -11.84 -25.93 -25.76
N ASN A 464 -12.14 -24.64 -25.88
CA ASN A 464 -11.55 -23.76 -26.89
C ASN A 464 -10.11 -23.36 -26.56
N THR A 465 -9.72 -23.38 -25.28
CA THR A 465 -8.35 -23.08 -24.84
C THR A 465 -7.51 -24.33 -24.67
N ALA A 466 -8.13 -25.48 -24.39
CA ALA A 466 -7.46 -26.72 -24.05
C ALA A 466 -6.43 -27.18 -25.10
N HIS A 467 -5.20 -27.44 -24.66
CA HIS A 467 -4.17 -28.05 -25.48
C HIS A 467 -4.61 -29.43 -26.02
N ARG A 468 -4.19 -29.81 -27.24
CA ARG A 468 -4.60 -31.08 -27.88
C ARG A 468 -4.18 -32.33 -27.11
N GLY A 469 -3.11 -32.25 -26.32
CA GLY A 469 -2.68 -33.33 -25.41
C GLY A 469 -3.50 -33.46 -24.12
N LEU A 470 -4.58 -32.68 -23.94
CA LEU A 470 -5.44 -32.71 -22.75
C LEU A 470 -6.84 -33.20 -23.09
N SER A 471 -7.30 -34.23 -22.39
CA SER A 471 -8.66 -34.76 -22.51
C SER A 471 -9.57 -34.18 -21.44
N LEU A 472 -10.63 -33.48 -21.85
CA LEU A 472 -11.65 -32.93 -20.95
C LEU A 472 -12.80 -33.91 -20.76
N SER A 473 -13.21 -34.14 -19.52
CA SER A 473 -14.28 -35.08 -19.16
C SER A 473 -15.11 -34.56 -17.98
N GLU A 474 -16.13 -35.34 -17.57
CA GLU A 474 -17.02 -35.01 -16.45
C GLU A 474 -17.66 -33.62 -16.59
N GLY A 475 -18.22 -33.33 -17.77
CA GLY A 475 -18.80 -32.01 -18.08
C GLY A 475 -17.76 -30.89 -18.06
N ASN A 476 -16.55 -31.17 -18.56
CA ASN A 476 -15.39 -30.28 -18.55
C ASN A 476 -14.91 -29.87 -17.14
N ARG A 477 -15.10 -30.72 -16.12
CA ARG A 477 -14.58 -30.45 -14.77
C ARG A 477 -13.33 -31.25 -14.44
N LYS A 478 -12.97 -32.18 -15.32
CA LYS A 478 -11.79 -33.03 -15.17
C LYS A 478 -10.94 -32.94 -16.42
N VAL A 479 -9.63 -32.78 -16.20
CA VAL A 479 -8.64 -32.81 -17.26
C VAL A 479 -7.67 -33.96 -17.03
N THR A 480 -7.39 -34.71 -18.09
CA THR A 480 -6.39 -35.77 -18.08
C THR A 480 -5.34 -35.45 -19.13
N HIS A 481 -4.07 -35.44 -18.76
CA HIS A 481 -2.97 -35.35 -19.73
C HIS A 481 -2.77 -36.71 -20.40
N THR A 482 -2.84 -36.76 -21.73
CA THR A 482 -2.70 -37.97 -22.55
C THR A 482 -1.51 -37.82 -23.49
N PRO A 483 -0.27 -38.06 -23.02
CA PRO A 483 0.93 -37.92 -23.84
C PRO A 483 0.82 -38.79 -25.11
N GLY A 484 1.16 -38.21 -26.27
CA GLY A 484 1.15 -38.94 -27.56
C GLY A 484 -0.23 -39.19 -28.18
N ARG A 485 -1.31 -38.70 -27.55
CA ARG A 485 -2.66 -38.69 -28.14
C ARG A 485 -3.15 -37.26 -28.27
N GLU A 486 -3.49 -36.85 -29.50
CA GLU A 486 -4.13 -35.56 -29.75
C GLU A 486 -5.66 -35.71 -29.77
N GLU A 487 -6.31 -34.95 -28.89
CA GLU A 487 -7.77 -34.84 -28.87
C GLU A 487 -8.26 -34.04 -30.09
N PRO A 488 -9.38 -34.45 -30.70
CA PRO A 488 -9.87 -33.91 -31.97
C PRO A 488 -10.62 -32.58 -31.77
N TYR A 489 -10.09 -31.66 -30.97
CA TYR A 489 -10.70 -30.35 -30.80
C TYR A 489 -10.62 -29.51 -32.09
N PRO A 490 -11.63 -28.69 -32.42
CA PRO A 490 -11.57 -27.74 -33.52
C PRO A 490 -10.44 -26.71 -33.32
N ASP A 491 -9.87 -26.20 -34.41
CA ASP A 491 -8.91 -25.10 -34.31
C ASP A 491 -9.60 -23.84 -33.76
N HIS A 492 -8.92 -23.16 -32.82
CA HIS A 492 -9.41 -21.95 -32.16
C HIS A 492 -8.24 -21.02 -31.87
N PRO A 493 -8.39 -19.68 -32.04
CA PRO A 493 -7.29 -18.72 -31.83
C PRO A 493 -6.72 -18.73 -30.40
N GLU A 494 -7.55 -19.02 -29.40
CA GLU A 494 -7.14 -19.05 -27.99
C GLU A 494 -6.60 -20.42 -27.53
N ARG A 495 -6.46 -21.40 -28.44
CA ARG A 495 -5.99 -22.74 -28.11
C ARG A 495 -4.51 -22.73 -27.79
N PHE A 496 -4.12 -23.28 -26.65
CA PHE A 496 -2.72 -23.51 -26.33
C PHE A 496 -2.13 -24.57 -27.26
N LYS A 497 -0.97 -24.27 -27.86
CA LYS A 497 -0.28 -25.15 -28.83
C LYS A 497 1.07 -25.68 -28.35
N HIS A 498 1.66 -25.08 -27.32
CA HIS A 498 3.01 -25.41 -26.87
C HIS A 498 3.02 -26.14 -25.54
N TRP A 499 2.29 -25.63 -24.54
CA TRP A 499 2.23 -26.21 -23.21
C TRP A 499 0.86 -26.88 -22.97
N PRO A 500 0.79 -28.03 -22.27
CA PRO A 500 -0.46 -28.69 -21.90
C PRO A 500 -1.27 -27.87 -20.87
N GLN A 501 -1.95 -26.83 -21.35
CA GLN A 501 -2.71 -25.88 -20.53
C GLN A 501 -4.17 -25.82 -20.96
N VAL A 502 -5.02 -25.39 -20.03
CA VAL A 502 -6.44 -25.12 -20.24
C VAL A 502 -6.89 -24.05 -19.24
N VAL A 503 -7.76 -23.13 -19.66
CA VAL A 503 -8.31 -22.07 -18.80
C VAL A 503 -9.75 -22.42 -18.42
N CYS A 504 -10.20 -22.00 -17.23
CA CYS A 504 -11.61 -22.05 -16.86
C CYS A 504 -12.44 -21.02 -17.66
N ARG A 505 -13.71 -21.32 -17.90
CA ARG A 505 -14.65 -20.44 -18.61
C ARG A 505 -15.09 -19.27 -17.74
N GLU A 506 -15.32 -19.55 -16.47
CA GLU A 506 -15.80 -18.59 -15.50
C GLU A 506 -14.64 -17.65 -15.10
N SER A 507 -14.88 -16.35 -15.20
CA SER A 507 -13.99 -15.36 -14.60
C SER A 507 -14.19 -15.34 -13.09
N VAL A 508 -13.09 -15.40 -12.35
CA VAL A 508 -13.13 -15.16 -10.90
C VAL A 508 -13.18 -13.66 -10.67
N CYS A 509 -14.19 -13.19 -9.96
CA CYS A 509 -14.23 -11.87 -9.34
C CYS A 509 -14.40 -12.08 -7.83
N GLU A 510 -13.84 -11.18 -7.03
CA GLU A 510 -14.08 -11.12 -5.58
C GLU A 510 -13.60 -12.33 -4.75
N ARG A 511 -14.31 -12.68 -3.67
CA ARG A 511 -14.00 -13.80 -2.76
C ARG A 511 -14.45 -15.11 -3.40
N CYS A 512 -13.49 -15.93 -3.79
CA CYS A 512 -13.74 -17.24 -4.37
C CYS A 512 -12.89 -18.31 -3.71
N TYR A 513 -13.49 -19.48 -3.54
CA TYR A 513 -12.84 -20.67 -3.04
C TYR A 513 -13.16 -21.83 -3.97
N TRP A 514 -12.15 -22.63 -4.27
CA TRP A 514 -12.28 -23.85 -5.04
C TRP A 514 -11.28 -24.87 -4.53
N GLU A 515 -11.63 -26.14 -4.69
CA GLU A 515 -10.79 -27.28 -4.36
C GLU A 515 -10.59 -28.06 -5.67
N ALA A 516 -9.38 -28.54 -5.93
CA ALA A 516 -9.08 -29.42 -7.04
C ALA A 516 -8.42 -30.70 -6.53
N GLU A 517 -8.96 -31.85 -6.92
CA GLU A 517 -8.30 -33.15 -6.73
C GLU A 517 -7.34 -33.37 -7.90
N TRP A 518 -6.10 -33.75 -7.61
CA TRP A 518 -5.12 -34.13 -8.61
C TRP A 518 -4.53 -35.51 -8.30
N ARG A 519 -4.14 -36.23 -9.36
CA ARG A 519 -3.44 -37.52 -9.26
C ARG A 519 -2.31 -37.56 -10.27
N GLY A 520 -1.10 -37.91 -9.83
CA GLY A 520 0.08 -38.00 -10.70
C GLY A 520 1.08 -39.07 -10.22
N PRO A 521 2.04 -39.48 -11.07
CA PRO A 521 3.12 -40.38 -10.68
C PRO A 521 3.92 -39.82 -9.50
N GLN A 522 4.34 -40.67 -8.55
CA GLN A 522 5.28 -40.28 -7.51
C GLN A 522 6.57 -39.76 -8.16
N GLY A 523 6.85 -38.46 -8.01
CA GLY A 523 8.07 -37.82 -8.51
C GLY A 523 8.06 -37.39 -9.99
N GLY A 524 6.93 -37.33 -10.69
CA GLY A 524 6.91 -36.95 -12.11
C GLY A 524 5.65 -36.25 -12.60
N GLY A 525 5.68 -34.91 -12.64
CA GLY A 525 4.69 -34.04 -13.28
C GLY A 525 3.92 -33.17 -12.29
N GLU A 526 4.42 -31.96 -12.02
CA GLU A 526 3.72 -30.97 -11.19
C GLU A 526 2.48 -30.45 -11.94
N VAL A 527 1.28 -30.73 -11.43
CA VAL A 527 0.08 -30.01 -11.86
C VAL A 527 0.18 -28.60 -11.29
N SER A 528 0.58 -27.65 -12.14
CA SER A 528 0.58 -26.23 -11.78
C SER A 528 -0.82 -25.67 -11.98
N ILE A 529 -1.39 -25.07 -10.94
CA ILE A 529 -2.62 -24.30 -11.04
C ILE A 529 -2.26 -22.84 -10.80
N ALA A 530 -2.62 -21.99 -11.75
CA ALA A 530 -2.34 -20.56 -11.70
C ALA A 530 -3.64 -19.77 -11.89
N VAL A 531 -3.67 -18.57 -11.31
CA VAL A 531 -4.73 -17.57 -11.55
C VAL A 531 -4.14 -16.49 -12.43
N THR A 532 -4.79 -16.19 -13.56
CA THR A 532 -4.36 -15.13 -14.47
C THR A 532 -5.36 -13.98 -14.47
N TYR A 533 -4.87 -12.74 -14.42
CA TYR A 533 -5.71 -11.55 -14.50
C TYR A 533 -5.96 -11.18 -15.96
N LYS A 534 -7.21 -10.93 -16.31
CA LYS A 534 -7.59 -10.48 -17.66
C LYS A 534 -7.22 -9.00 -17.81
N ALA A 535 -6.05 -8.69 -18.35
CA ALA A 535 -5.69 -7.31 -18.71
C ALA A 535 -6.56 -6.82 -19.87
N GLN A 536 -6.98 -5.54 -19.86
CA GLN A 536 -7.77 -4.93 -20.92
C GLN A 536 -7.01 -4.78 -22.25
N ASN A 537 -5.70 -5.01 -22.29
CA ASN A 537 -4.90 -5.01 -23.53
C ASN A 537 -4.54 -6.45 -23.96
N LYS A 538 -5.15 -6.89 -25.06
CA LYS A 538 -5.03 -8.24 -25.65
C LYS A 538 -3.72 -8.52 -26.40
N ALA A 539 -2.66 -7.77 -26.14
CA ALA A 539 -1.36 -8.00 -26.77
C ALA A 539 -0.26 -7.95 -25.71
N ALA A 540 0.35 -9.11 -25.47
CA ALA A 540 1.45 -9.36 -24.54
C ALA A 540 1.08 -9.29 -23.04
N ASN A 541 0.78 -10.45 -22.45
CA ASN A 541 1.26 -10.87 -21.13
C ASN A 541 0.84 -12.32 -20.87
N ASN A 542 1.62 -13.25 -21.40
CA ASN A 542 1.69 -14.62 -20.88
C ASN A 542 2.77 -14.67 -19.81
N THR A 543 2.48 -14.10 -18.65
CA THR A 543 3.23 -14.33 -17.42
C THR A 543 2.21 -14.77 -16.38
N ALA A 544 2.13 -16.08 -16.20
CA ALA A 544 1.44 -16.67 -15.06
C ALA A 544 2.21 -16.23 -13.80
N ALA A 545 1.51 -15.61 -12.85
CA ALA A 545 1.99 -15.62 -11.48
C ALA A 545 1.80 -17.06 -10.96
N GLN A 546 2.91 -17.71 -10.60
CA GLN A 546 2.90 -18.98 -9.87
C GLN A 546 2.47 -18.74 -8.43
#